data_AF-A0A9X3RAZ2-F1
#
_entry.id   AF-A0A9X3RAZ2-F1
#
_cell.length_a   1.000
_cell.length_b   1.000
_cell.length_c   1.000
_cell.angle_alpha   90.00
_cell.angle_beta   90.00
_cell.angle_gamma   90.00
#
_symmetry.space_group_name_H-M   'P 1'
#
loop_
_entity.id
_entity.type
_entity.pdbx_description
1 polymer ?
#
loop_
_entity_poly.entity_id
_entity_poly.type
_entity_poly.pdbx_seq_one_letter_code
_entity_poly.pdbx_strand_id
1 'polypeptide(L)'
;MRVGYSVLKEINEKNFTPCASDYGLTQREFENFVLFLEHKGFLERVLRVDDSFSLNPARLTKKGIKLLEDNNQYIETYPQKRSELKVWIQVDKELYSNGAEEE
;
A
#
# COMPACT_ATOMS: atom_id res chain seq x y z
N MET A 1 -0.10 0.42 -9.59
CA MET A 1 -0.54 0.83 -8.23
C MET A 1 0.28 0.10 -7.18
N ARG A 2 1.59 0.37 -7.12
CA ARG A 2 2.56 -0.35 -6.27
C ARG A 2 2.31 -0.17 -4.77
N VAL A 3 1.93 1.03 -4.33
CA VAL A 3 1.64 1.31 -2.90
C VAL A 3 0.52 0.42 -2.38
N GLY A 4 -0.61 0.37 -3.09
CA GLY A 4 -1.76 -0.44 -2.67
C GLY A 4 -1.46 -1.93 -2.65
N TYR A 5 -0.73 -2.41 -3.65
CA TYR A 5 -0.25 -3.79 -3.67
C TYR A 5 0.63 -4.10 -2.46
N SER A 6 1.64 -3.28 -2.19
CA SER A 6 2.57 -3.49 -1.05
C SER A 6 1.83 -3.46 0.29
N VAL A 7 1.00 -2.45 0.55
CA VAL A 7 0.25 -2.35 1.82
C VAL A 7 -0.60 -3.60 2.05
N LEU A 8 -1.34 -4.04 1.03
CA LEU A 8 -2.19 -5.21 1.13
C LEU A 8 -1.36 -6.50 1.29
N LYS A 9 -0.24 -6.64 0.57
CA LYS A 9 0.65 -7.78 0.67
C LYS A 9 1.23 -7.92 2.08
N GLU A 10 1.72 -6.85 2.69
CA GLU A 10 2.33 -6.92 4.01
C GLU A 10 1.32 -7.20 5.12
N ILE A 11 0.10 -6.66 5.00
CA ILE A 11 -1.00 -7.01 5.91
C ILE A 11 -1.38 -8.49 5.76
N ASN A 12 -1.41 -9.02 4.54
CA ASN A 12 -1.78 -10.40 4.26
C ASN A 12 -0.74 -11.40 4.78
N GLU A 13 0.53 -11.13 4.53
CA GLU A 13 1.64 -12.04 4.86
C GLU A 13 2.15 -11.86 6.29
N LYS A 14 1.84 -10.72 6.94
CA LYS A 14 2.24 -10.40 8.31
C LYS A 14 3.75 -10.37 8.51
N ASN A 15 4.53 -10.04 7.49
CA ASN A 15 5.99 -9.89 7.62
C ASN A 15 6.33 -8.72 8.54
N PHE A 16 5.64 -7.58 8.36
CA PHE A 16 5.71 -6.41 9.24
C PHE A 16 4.45 -5.55 9.08
N THR A 17 4.22 -4.64 10.03
CA THR A 17 3.13 -3.66 9.93
C THR A 17 3.60 -2.45 9.11
N PRO A 18 3.01 -2.19 7.92
CA PRO A 18 3.43 -1.09 7.06
C PRO A 18 3.11 0.27 7.68
N CYS A 19 3.97 1.26 7.44
CA CYS A 19 3.80 2.62 7.91
C CYS A 19 4.13 3.66 6.83
N ALA A 20 3.81 4.93 7.10
CA ALA A 20 3.94 6.01 6.13
C ALA A 20 5.38 6.17 5.57
N SER A 21 6.40 6.00 6.40
CA SER A 21 7.81 6.17 6.00
C SER A 21 8.28 5.11 5.01
N ASP A 22 7.69 3.91 5.01
CA ASP A 22 8.02 2.84 4.05
C ASP A 22 7.72 3.24 2.61
N TYR A 23 6.79 4.18 2.45
CA TYR A 23 6.26 4.63 1.17
C TYR A 23 6.64 6.08 0.85
N GLY A 24 7.43 6.72 1.71
CA GLY A 24 7.76 8.14 1.57
C GLY A 24 6.55 9.06 1.66
N LEU A 25 5.54 8.66 2.43
CA LEU A 25 4.32 9.42 2.68
C LEU A 25 4.39 10.10 4.05
N THR A 26 3.64 11.18 4.20
CA THR A 26 3.29 11.71 5.52
C THR A 26 2.30 10.77 6.23
N GLN A 27 2.22 10.86 7.56
CA GLN A 27 1.29 10.05 8.34
C GLN A 27 -0.16 10.23 7.87
N ARG A 28 -0.57 11.47 7.58
CA ARG A 28 -1.94 11.79 7.13
C ARG A 28 -2.24 11.28 5.73
N GLU A 29 -1.28 11.34 4.81
CA GLU A 29 -1.44 10.73 3.48
C GLU A 29 -1.61 9.21 3.58
N PHE A 30 -0.81 8.56 4.42
CA PHE A 30 -0.89 7.12 4.62
C PHE A 30 -2.21 6.71 5.28
N GLU A 31 -2.66 7.45 6.29
CA GLU A 31 -3.96 7.23 6.93
C GLU A 31 -5.12 7.36 5.93
N ASN A 32 -5.13 8.43 5.13
CA ASN A 32 -6.14 8.64 4.09
C ASN A 32 -6.12 7.51 3.05
N PHE A 33 -4.93 7.02 2.71
CA PHE A 33 -4.76 5.89 1.79
C PHE A 33 -5.33 4.59 2.37
N VAL A 34 -5.06 4.29 3.64
CA VAL A 34 -5.63 3.13 4.34
C VAL A 34 -7.16 3.24 4.39
N LEU A 35 -7.70 4.43 4.72
CA LEU A 35 -9.14 4.68 4.72
C LEU A 35 -9.74 4.48 3.33
N PHE A 36 -9.05 4.90 2.26
CA PHE A 36 -9.46 4.65 0.89
C PHE A 36 -9.53 3.14 0.58
N LEU A 37 -8.53 2.34 0.98
CA LEU A 37 -8.53 0.89 0.78
C LEU A 37 -9.69 0.20 1.52
N GLU A 38 -9.96 0.67 2.74
CA GLU A 38 -11.08 0.20 3.57
C GLU A 38 -12.44 0.55 2.92
N HIS A 39 -12.65 1.80 2.50
CA HIS A 39 -13.87 2.23 1.81
C HIS A 39 -14.09 1.53 0.47
N LYS A 40 -13.01 1.19 -0.25
CA LYS A 40 -13.09 0.38 -1.48
C LYS A 40 -13.34 -1.10 -1.21
N GLY A 41 -13.33 -1.52 0.06
CA GLY A 41 -13.62 -2.88 0.50
C GLY A 41 -12.48 -3.85 0.24
N PHE A 42 -11.22 -3.38 0.15
CA PHE A 42 -10.05 -4.25 0.03
C PHE A 42 -9.54 -4.72 1.39
N LEU A 43 -9.74 -3.87 2.40
CA LEU A 43 -9.25 -4.06 3.76
C LEU A 43 -10.43 -3.95 4.75
N GLU A 44 -10.39 -4.71 5.83
CA GLU A 44 -11.34 -4.60 6.94
C GLU A 44 -10.62 -4.73 8.30
N ARG A 45 -11.33 -4.38 9.38
CA ARG A 45 -10.84 -4.45 10.77
C ARG A 45 -9.62 -3.56 11.05
N VAL A 46 -9.54 -2.41 10.40
CA VAL A 46 -8.59 -1.37 10.83
C VAL A 46 -9.09 -0.82 12.16
N LEU A 47 -8.27 -0.92 13.21
CA LEU A 47 -8.64 -0.34 14.52
C LEU A 47 -8.42 1.17 14.46
N ARG A 48 -9.41 1.94 14.88
CA ARG A 48 -9.31 3.41 15.00
C ARG A 48 -9.72 3.83 16.40
N VAL A 49 -8.91 4.67 17.03
CA VAL A 49 -9.15 5.27 18.34
C VAL A 49 -8.67 6.72 18.27
N ASP A 50 -9.58 7.66 18.47
CA ASP A 50 -9.33 9.10 18.33
C ASP A 50 -8.59 9.43 17.01
N ASP A 51 -7.46 10.12 17.09
CA ASP A 51 -6.62 10.51 15.94
C ASP A 51 -5.60 9.43 15.53
N SER A 52 -5.78 8.19 15.98
CA SER A 52 -4.85 7.09 15.74
C SER A 52 -5.53 5.87 15.14
N PHE A 53 -4.76 5.12 14.33
CA PHE A 53 -5.19 3.85 13.75
C PHE A 53 -4.13 2.77 13.88
N SER A 54 -4.55 1.51 13.85
CA SER A 54 -3.68 0.34 13.85
C SER A 54 -4.09 -0.66 12.76
N LEU A 55 -3.08 -1.11 12.01
CA LEU A 55 -3.21 -2.16 11.01
C LEU A 55 -3.00 -3.57 11.58
N ASN A 56 -2.61 -3.70 12.85
CA ASN A 56 -2.35 -5.02 13.46
C ASN A 56 -3.56 -5.98 13.41
N PRO A 57 -4.82 -5.55 13.65
CA PRO A 57 -5.99 -6.41 13.51
C PRO A 57 -6.54 -6.47 12.07
N ALA A 58 -6.00 -5.66 11.16
CA ALA A 58 -6.53 -5.52 9.82
C ALA A 58 -6.30 -6.79 9.01
N ARG A 59 -7.22 -7.08 8.09
CA ARG A 59 -7.13 -8.23 7.18
C ARG A 59 -7.74 -7.91 5.83
N LEU A 60 -7.27 -8.63 4.81
CA LEU A 60 -7.80 -8.48 3.47
C LEU A 60 -9.19 -9.12 3.37
N THR A 61 -10.06 -8.47 2.60
CA THR A 61 -11.28 -9.10 2.12
C THR A 61 -10.97 -10.00 0.91
N LYS A 62 -11.96 -10.78 0.43
CA LYS A 62 -11.83 -11.50 -0.86
C LYS A 62 -11.45 -10.56 -2.02
N LYS A 63 -11.96 -9.33 -2.00
CA LYS A 63 -11.64 -8.32 -3.03
C LYS A 63 -10.19 -7.83 -2.89
N GLY A 64 -9.69 -7.69 -1.67
CA GLY A 64 -8.28 -7.36 -1.41
C GLY A 64 -7.34 -8.44 -1.92
N ILE A 65 -7.65 -9.72 -1.65
CA ILE A 65 -6.87 -10.87 -2.16
C ILE A 65 -6.89 -10.87 -3.69
N LYS A 66 -8.06 -10.70 -4.31
CA LYS A 66 -8.17 -10.63 -5.76
C LYS A 66 -7.31 -9.51 -6.37
N LEU A 67 -7.19 -8.36 -5.72
CA LEU A 67 -6.31 -7.29 -6.19
C LEU A 67 -4.84 -7.72 -6.20
N LEU A 68 -4.39 -8.49 -5.19
CA LEU A 68 -3.03 -9.04 -5.18
C LEU A 68 -2.82 -10.02 -6.34
N GLU A 69 -3.79 -10.90 -6.60
CA GLU A 69 -3.74 -11.86 -7.71
C GLU A 69 -3.74 -11.16 -9.07
N ASP A 70 -4.62 -10.17 -9.27
CA ASP A 70 -4.72 -9.38 -10.49
C ASP A 70 -3.47 -8.50 -10.72
N ASN A 71 -2.59 -8.35 -9.73
CA ASN A 71 -1.33 -7.60 -9.81
C ASN A 71 -0.09 -8.47 -9.51
N ASN A 72 -0.16 -9.77 -9.81
CA ASN A 72 0.92 -10.72 -9.53
C ASN A 72 2.25 -10.39 -10.23
N GLN A 73 2.24 -9.58 -11.30
CA GLN A 73 3.46 -9.13 -11.99
C GLN A 73 4.42 -8.38 -11.07
N TYR A 74 3.93 -7.82 -9.96
CA TYR A 74 4.78 -7.14 -8.99
C TYR A 74 5.60 -8.10 -8.12
N ILE A 75 5.28 -9.40 -8.07
CA ILE A 75 6.01 -10.40 -7.27
C ILE A 75 7.48 -10.46 -7.65
N GLU A 76 7.78 -10.46 -8.96
CA GLU A 76 9.15 -10.62 -9.46
C GLU A 76 10.07 -9.45 -9.12
N THR A 77 9.47 -8.25 -9.00
CA THR A 77 10.21 -7.02 -8.70
C THR A 77 10.02 -6.56 -7.26
N TYR A 78 9.28 -7.33 -6.44
CA TYR A 78 8.95 -6.91 -5.10
C TYR A 78 10.22 -6.85 -4.23
N PRO A 79 10.44 -5.75 -3.49
CA PRO A 79 11.63 -5.62 -2.66
C PRO A 79 11.71 -6.67 -1.56
N GLN A 80 12.90 -7.23 -1.35
CA GLN A 80 13.14 -8.18 -0.26
C GLN A 80 13.36 -7.47 1.07
N LYS A 81 13.79 -6.21 1.04
CA LYS A 81 14.02 -5.39 2.24
C LYS A 81 13.00 -4.26 2.32
N ARG A 82 12.44 -4.05 3.51
CA ARG A 82 11.52 -2.94 3.82
C ARG A 82 12.08 -1.57 3.42
N SER A 83 13.39 -1.35 3.59
CA SER A 83 14.07 -0.10 3.24
C SER A 83 14.03 0.24 1.75
N GLU A 84 13.80 -0.75 0.88
CA GLU A 84 13.81 -0.60 -0.58
C GLU A 84 12.41 -0.30 -1.13
N LEU A 85 11.35 -0.43 -0.32
CA LEU A 85 9.95 -0.21 -0.73
C LEU A 85 9.71 1.20 -1.27
N LYS A 86 10.30 2.21 -0.60
CA LYS A 86 10.15 3.62 -0.99
C LYS A 86 10.65 3.86 -2.42
N VAL A 87 11.81 3.29 -2.77
CA VAL A 87 12.41 3.41 -4.11
C VAL A 87 11.59 2.64 -5.13
N TRP A 88 11.18 1.41 -4.80
CA TRP A 88 10.38 0.58 -5.71
C TRP A 88 9.06 1.22 -6.11
N ILE A 89 8.42 1.95 -5.20
CA ILE A 89 7.17 2.68 -5.46
C ILE A 89 7.39 3.95 -6.27
N GLN A 90 8.54 4.60 -6.17
CA GLN A 90 8.83 5.83 -6.91
C GLN A 90 8.86 5.64 -8.42
N VAL A 91 9.11 4.43 -8.91
CA VAL A 91 9.01 4.11 -10.35
C VAL A 91 7.63 4.42 -10.91
N ASP A 92 6.55 4.22 -10.14
CA ASP A 92 5.21 4.63 -10.58
C ASP A 92 5.16 6.17 -10.73
N LYS A 93 5.75 6.94 -9.81
CA LYS A 93 5.77 8.42 -9.88
C LYS A 93 6.55 8.95 -11.07
N GLU A 94 7.71 8.37 -11.36
CA GLU A 94 8.55 8.77 -12.49
C GLU A 94 7.87 8.51 -13.84
N LEU A 95 7.18 7.37 -13.97
CA LEU A 95 6.40 7.04 -15.18
C LEU A 95 5.25 8.04 -15.43
N TYR A 96 4.63 8.58 -14.37
CA TYR A 96 3.58 9.60 -14.50
C TYR A 96 4.11 11.03 -14.62
N SER A 97 5.28 11.34 -14.06
CA SER A 97 5.92 12.65 -14.23
C SER A 97 6.55 12.85 -15.61
N ASN A 98 7.05 11.78 -16.23
CA ASN A 98 7.62 11.84 -17.59
C ASN A 98 6.55 11.81 -18.70
N GLY A 99 5.27 11.72 -18.35
CA GLY A 99 4.14 11.79 -19.29
C GLY A 99 3.47 13.17 -19.37
N ALA A 100 4.04 14.18 -18.69
CA ALA A 100 3.55 15.56 -18.68
C ALA A 100 4.46 16.50 -19.52
N GLU A 101 5.05 15.98 -20.60
CA GLU A 101 5.55 16.86 -21.67
C GLU A 101 4.36 17.25 -22.56
N GLU A 102 3.82 18.43 -22.24
CA GLU A 102 3.20 19.43 -23.13
C GLU A 102 2.54 18.93 -24.43
N GLU A 103 1.20 18.89 -24.44
CA GLU A 103 0.40 19.23 -25.62
C GLU A 103 -0.19 20.64 -25.47
#